data_AF-A0A3D5SPH8-F1
#
_entry.id   AF-A0A3D5SPH8-F1
#
_cell.length_a   1.000
_cell.length_b   1.000
_cell.length_c   1.000
_cell.angle_alpha   90.00
_cell.angle_beta   90.00
_cell.angle_gamma   90.00
#
_symmetry.space_group_name_H-M   'P 1'
#
loop_
_entity.id
_entity.type
_entity.pdbx_description
1 polymer ?
#
loop_
_entity_poly.entity_id
_entity_poly.type
_entity_poly.pdbx_seq_one_letter_code
_entity_poly.pdbx_strand_id
1 'polypeptide(L)'
;TVQWDVTGFDWKRRGAGQIAREVITQARAGSIILLHDGDSEGKRDRRKTVAALPMIIDGLRARGLRIAPLSQLIGEKEEQLAA
;
A
#
# COMPACT_ATOMS: atom_id res chain seq x y z
N THR A 1 -12.58 13.42 3.78
CA THR A 1 -11.47 12.79 4.51
C THR A 1 -10.94 11.63 3.68
N VAL A 2 -9.66 11.30 3.80
CA VAL A 2 -9.03 10.20 3.07
C VAL A 2 -8.87 9.03 4.03
N GLN A 3 -9.28 7.83 3.60
CA GLN A 3 -9.12 6.58 4.33
C GLN A 3 -8.56 5.52 3.38
N TRP A 4 -8.55 4.25 3.80
CA TRP A 4 -8.11 3.11 3.01
C TRP A 4 -9.21 2.05 2.94
N ASP A 5 -9.22 1.24 1.89
CA ASP A 5 -10.10 0.07 1.75
C ASP A 5 -9.32 -1.25 1.71
N VAL A 6 -8.00 -1.20 1.53
CA VAL A 6 -7.11 -2.38 1.48
C VAL A 6 -6.04 -2.27 2.55
N THR A 7 -5.79 -3.38 3.25
CA THR A 7 -4.70 -3.46 4.24
C THR A 7 -3.96 -4.78 4.14
N GLY A 8 -2.64 -4.72 4.26
CA GLY A 8 -1.80 -5.90 4.42
C GLY A 8 -1.74 -6.44 5.86
N PHE A 9 -2.36 -5.73 6.81
CA PHE A 9 -2.20 -5.92 8.26
C PHE A 9 -0.73 -6.00 8.67
N ASP A 10 0.09 -5.14 8.07
CA ASP A 10 1.54 -5.19 8.18
C ASP A 10 2.05 -4.80 9.58
N TRP A 11 1.23 -4.18 10.42
CA TRP A 11 1.50 -3.98 11.85
C TRP A 11 1.42 -5.28 12.68
N LYS A 12 0.76 -6.33 12.18
CA LYS A 12 0.70 -7.64 12.85
C LYS A 12 1.97 -8.46 12.58
N ARG A 13 2.15 -9.55 13.34
CA ARG A 13 3.23 -10.54 13.14
C ARG A 13 2.96 -11.40 11.89
N ARG A 14 3.04 -10.80 10.69
CA ARG A 14 2.88 -11.48 9.38
C ARG A 14 4.21 -11.56 8.63
N GLY A 15 4.35 -12.59 7.78
CA GLY A 15 5.41 -12.70 6.77
C GLY A 15 5.18 -11.77 5.58
N ALA A 16 6.25 -11.43 4.86
CA ALA A 16 6.17 -10.56 3.67
C ALA A 16 5.19 -11.09 2.61
N GLY A 17 5.23 -12.39 2.33
CA GLY A 17 4.30 -13.02 1.36
C GLY A 17 2.83 -13.01 1.82
N GLN A 18 2.56 -13.01 3.13
CA GLN A 18 1.19 -12.89 3.64
C GLN A 18 0.66 -11.46 3.48
N ILE A 19 1.50 -10.46 3.77
CA ILE A 19 1.19 -9.04 3.55
C ILE A 19 0.88 -8.82 2.06
N ALA A 20 1.77 -9.28 1.17
CA ALA A 20 1.62 -9.10 -0.27
C ALA A 20 0.35 -9.77 -0.80
N ARG A 21 0.11 -11.05 -0.43
CA ARG A 21 -1.08 -11.78 -0.86
C ARG A 21 -2.38 -11.08 -0.47
N GLU A 22 -2.45 -10.53 0.74
CA GLU A 22 -3.62 -9.81 1.22
C GLU A 22 -3.91 -8.59 0.34
N VAL A 23 -2.90 -7.75 0.13
CA VAL A 23 -3.00 -6.54 -0.69
C VAL A 23 -3.39 -6.90 -2.13
N ILE A 24 -2.69 -7.85 -2.74
CA ILE A 24 -2.91 -8.25 -4.14
C ILE A 24 -4.30 -8.86 -4.32
N THR A 25 -4.84 -9.58 -3.34
CA THR A 25 -6.15 -10.22 -3.48
C THR A 25 -7.29 -9.21 -3.37
N GLN A 26 -7.16 -8.22 -2.47
CA GLN A 26 -8.25 -7.28 -2.18
C GLN A 26 -8.28 -6.05 -3.09
N ALA A 27 -7.13 -5.65 -3.66
CA ALA A 27 -7.06 -4.41 -4.44
C ALA A 27 -7.92 -4.45 -5.71
N ARG A 28 -8.53 -3.31 -6.02
CA ARG A 28 -9.22 -3.02 -7.28
C ARG A 28 -8.86 -1.62 -7.77
N ALA A 29 -9.28 -1.27 -8.99
CA ALA A 29 -9.10 0.09 -9.49
C ALA A 29 -9.74 1.09 -8.51
N GLY A 30 -8.97 2.10 -8.12
CA GLY A 30 -9.37 3.11 -7.13
C GLY A 30 -9.17 2.74 -5.66
N SER A 31 -8.64 1.55 -5.34
CA SER A 31 -8.30 1.21 -3.96
C SER A 31 -7.16 2.08 -3.40
N ILE A 32 -7.25 2.41 -2.11
CA ILE A 32 -6.19 3.04 -1.32
C ILE A 32 -5.67 1.98 -0.35
N ILE A 33 -4.36 1.67 -0.46
CA ILE A 33 -3.70 0.62 0.33
C ILE A 33 -2.97 1.27 1.50
N LEU A 34 -3.24 0.80 2.72
CA LEU A 34 -2.50 1.19 3.93
C LEU A 34 -1.34 0.22 4.22
N LEU A 35 -0.15 0.79 4.40
CA LEU A 35 1.06 0.15 4.93
C LEU A 35 1.77 1.13 5.88
N HIS A 36 2.68 0.62 6.72
CA HIS A 36 3.34 1.41 7.77
C HIS A 36 4.87 1.36 7.68
N ASP A 37 5.49 2.53 7.76
CA ASP A 37 6.96 2.69 7.89
C ASP A 37 7.40 3.26 9.25
N GLY A 38 6.46 3.47 10.19
CA GLY A 38 6.75 3.95 11.56
C GLY A 38 6.22 3.00 12.64
N ASP A 39 6.81 3.05 13.84
CA ASP A 39 6.48 2.15 14.96
C ASP A 39 4.97 2.02 15.22
N SER A 40 4.53 0.81 15.56
CA SER A 40 3.15 0.49 15.91
C SER A 40 3.16 -0.35 17.17
N GLU A 41 2.07 -0.32 17.92
CA GLU A 41 1.91 -1.19 19.09
C GLU A 41 2.07 -2.65 18.66
N GLY A 42 3.12 -3.32 19.16
CA GLY A 42 3.45 -4.71 18.83
C GLY A 42 4.42 -4.95 17.67
N LYS A 43 4.93 -3.91 16.98
CA LYS A 43 5.94 -4.08 15.92
C LYS A 43 6.83 -2.86 15.75
N ARG A 44 8.16 -3.06 15.79
CA ARG A 44 9.15 -2.03 15.44
C ARG A 44 9.88 -2.35 14.13
N ASP A 45 10.20 -3.63 13.91
CA ASP A 45 10.88 -4.10 12.70
C ASP A 45 9.96 -4.10 11.45
N ARG A 46 10.32 -3.29 10.45
CA ARG A 46 9.60 -3.11 9.18
C ARG A 46 10.14 -3.90 8.00
N ARG A 47 11.20 -4.69 8.18
CA ARG A 47 11.84 -5.43 7.07
C ARG A 47 10.87 -6.31 6.29
N LYS A 48 9.86 -6.87 6.96
CA LYS A 48 8.83 -7.69 6.30
C LYS A 48 7.84 -6.87 5.47
N THR A 49 7.55 -5.62 5.85
CA THR A 49 6.75 -4.69 5.02
C THR A 49 7.56 -4.31 3.79
N VAL A 50 8.82 -3.91 3.97
CA VAL A 50 9.74 -3.58 2.86
C VAL A 50 9.88 -4.76 1.90
N ALA A 51 10.12 -5.96 2.42
CA ALA A 51 10.23 -7.18 1.60
C ALA A 51 8.91 -7.55 0.88
N ALA A 52 7.75 -7.05 1.32
CA ALA A 52 6.47 -7.25 0.64
C ALA A 52 6.29 -6.34 -0.59
N LEU A 53 6.95 -5.18 -0.63
CA LEU A 53 6.73 -4.16 -1.65
C LEU A 53 6.99 -4.66 -3.08
N PRO A 54 8.10 -5.37 -3.41
CA PRO A 54 8.32 -5.86 -4.77
C PRO A 54 7.19 -6.80 -5.24
N MET A 55 6.78 -7.73 -4.37
CA MET A 55 5.67 -8.66 -4.66
C MET A 55 4.35 -7.92 -4.88
N ILE A 56 4.05 -6.91 -4.05
CA ILE A 56 2.85 -6.08 -4.20
C ILE A 56 2.87 -5.34 -5.53
N ILE A 57 3.97 -4.66 -5.85
CA ILE A 57 4.11 -3.87 -7.07
C ILE A 57 3.93 -4.76 -8.30
N ASP A 58 4.65 -5.88 -8.36
CA ASP A 58 4.58 -6.80 -9.49
C ASP A 58 3.21 -7.47 -9.60
N GLY A 59 2.63 -7.89 -8.46
CA GLY A 59 1.31 -8.52 -8.43
C GLY A 59 0.18 -7.59 -8.86
N LEU A 60 0.22 -6.31 -8.48
CA LEU A 60 -0.76 -5.32 -8.92
C LEU A 60 -0.60 -5.00 -10.41
N ARG A 61 0.64 -4.84 -10.89
CA ARG A 61 0.92 -4.62 -12.32
C ARG A 61 0.48 -5.81 -13.18
N ALA A 62 0.72 -7.04 -12.73
CA ALA A 62 0.27 -8.26 -13.42
C ALA A 62 -1.26 -8.35 -13.51
N ARG A 63 -1.99 -7.70 -12.60
CA ARG A 63 -3.46 -7.56 -12.64
C ARG A 63 -3.94 -6.37 -13.47
N GLY A 64 -3.05 -5.67 -14.16
CA GLY A 64 -3.38 -4.49 -14.97
C GLY A 64 -3.65 -3.22 -14.15
N LEU A 65 -3.29 -3.20 -12.86
CA LEU A 65 -3.46 -2.03 -12.00
C LEU A 65 -2.22 -1.12 -12.06
N ARG A 66 -2.45 0.19 -12.04
CA ARG A 66 -1.40 1.22 -11.97
C ARG A 66 -1.36 1.80 -10.55
N ILE A 67 -0.18 1.82 -9.95
CA ILE A 67 0.08 2.55 -8.70
C ILE A 67 0.29 4.02 -9.05
N ALA A 68 -0.39 4.91 -8.33
CA ALA A 68 -0.33 6.35 -8.55
C ALA A 68 -0.39 7.09 -7.20
N PRO A 69 0.08 8.35 -7.14
CA PRO A 69 -0.17 9.24 -6.01
C PRO A 69 -1.67 9.46 -5.78
N LEU A 70 -2.06 9.75 -4.54
CA LEU A 70 -3.45 10.01 -4.19
C LEU A 70 -4.05 11.18 -4.99
N SER A 71 -3.27 12.23 -5.26
CA SER A 71 -3.71 13.40 -6.05
C SER A 71 -4.28 13.01 -7.41
N GLN A 72 -3.68 12.03 -8.09
CA GLN A 72 -4.19 11.53 -9.37
C GLN A 72 -5.50 10.74 -9.24
N LEU A 73 -5.76 10.14 -8.08
CA LEU A 73 -7.01 9.42 -7.81
C LEU A 73 -8.16 10.38 -7.48
N ILE A 74 -7.88 11.47 -6.78
CA ILE A 74 -8.90 12.46 -6.36
C ILE A 74 -9.02 13.67 -7.31
N GLY A 75 -8.19 13.73 -8.36
CA GLY A 75 -8.27 14.77 -9.39
C GLY A 75 -7.58 16.10 -9.03
N GLU A 76 -6.66 16.09 -8.07
CA GLU A 76 -5.83 17.26 -7.75
C GLU A 76 -4.66 17.37 -8.75
N LYS A 77 -4.50 18.55 -9.37
CA LYS A 77 -3.38 18.85 -10.29
C LYS A 77 -2.08 19.03 -9.48
N GLU A 78 -0.95 18.56 -10.02
CA GLU A 78 0.39 18.65 -9.40
C GLU A 78 0.90 20.10 -9.14
N GLU A 79 0.15 21.13 -9.54
CA GLU A 79 0.54 22.56 -9.50
C GLU A 79 0.62 23.19 -8.09
N GLN A 80 0.20 22.50 -7.02
CA GLN A 80 0.10 23.12 -5.68
C GLN A 80 1.14 22.64 -4.65
N LEU A 81 2.11 21.79 -5.03
CA LEU A 81 3.16 21.31 -4.13
C LEU A 81 4.50 22.08 -4.23
N ALA A 82 4.51 23.21 -4.96
CA ALA A 82 5.68 24.06 -5.16
C ALA A 82 5.57 25.45 -4.49
N ALA A 83 4.87 25.55 -3.35
CA ALA A 83 4.81 26.77 -2.54
C ALA A 83 5.54 26.59 -1.20
#